data_AF-A0A1X7H792-F1
#
_entry.id   AF-A0A1X7H792-F1
#
_cell.length_a   1.000
_cell.length_b   1.000
_cell.length_c   1.000
_cell.angle_alpha   90.00
_cell.angle_beta   90.00
_cell.angle_gamma   90.00
#
_symmetry.space_group_name_H-M   'P 1'
#
loop_
_entity.id
_entity.type
_entity.pdbx_description
1 polymer ?
#
loop_
_entity_poly.entity_id
_entity_poly.type
_entity_poly.pdbx_seq_one_letter_code
_entity_poly.pdbx_strand_id
1 'polypeptide(L)'
;MDFIIREAKQDDYKGSFMKSIDLNDDQLMQIQASTLYVLDETGRMIRINEPGETDSPALFIGKTHNSMHTYISDRLPEAIAEELNDHIKSSINIVMLCEIIGKYSAVKNVWIGPAYAYLHSIPPSMEDEQVMVINENNAHMLSRHFDHLTLKLTEHLPIVGYVWDGQVVSLCCSARISDRATEASLSTVEDFRGRGLAAKVTAKWIGEVLKQGRIPLYSTSWDNLNSQRVAQKLGLHPYGMDFNITVE
;
A
#
# COMPACT_ATOMS: atom_id res chain seq x y z
N MET A 1 46.68 -16.44 44.53
CA MET A 1 45.20 -16.48 44.52
C MET A 1 44.82 -15.23 43.75
N ASP A 2 44.90 -15.35 42.43
CA ASP A 2 45.12 -14.22 41.54
C ASP A 2 43.79 -13.85 40.90
N PHE A 3 43.28 -12.68 41.26
CA PHE A 3 42.13 -12.05 40.62
C PHE A 3 42.61 -11.37 39.33
N ILE A 4 42.28 -11.97 38.19
CA ILE A 4 42.37 -11.30 36.89
C ILE A 4 40.96 -10.79 36.55
N ILE A 5 40.72 -9.49 36.77
CA ILE A 5 39.60 -8.79 36.14
C ILE A 5 40.13 -8.28 34.79
N ARG A 6 39.69 -8.91 33.70
CA ARG A 6 39.90 -8.37 32.35
C ARG A 6 38.86 -7.30 32.09
N GLU A 7 39.31 -6.07 31.90
CA GLU A 7 38.51 -4.98 31.36
C GLU A 7 37.98 -5.38 29.96
N ALA A 8 36.67 -5.25 29.78
CA ALA A 8 36.02 -5.42 28.50
C ALA A 8 36.39 -4.22 27.60
N LYS A 9 37.12 -4.50 26.52
CA LYS A 9 37.36 -3.51 25.46
C LYS A 9 36.04 -3.15 24.79
N GLN A 10 35.80 -1.85 24.77
CA GLN A 10 34.76 -1.16 24.04
C GLN A 10 35.16 -1.12 22.56
N ASP A 11 34.70 -2.09 21.77
CA ASP A 11 34.61 -2.04 20.30
C ASP A 11 34.00 -3.35 19.80
N ASP A 12 32.69 -3.36 19.54
CA ASP A 12 32.02 -4.14 18.48
C ASP A 12 30.49 -3.95 18.55
N TYR A 13 30.03 -2.75 18.21
CA TYR A 13 28.65 -2.50 17.76
C TYR A 13 28.69 -1.89 16.37
N LYS A 14 29.32 -2.59 15.41
CA LYS A 14 28.94 -2.42 14.00
C LYS A 14 27.67 -3.23 13.81
N GLY A 15 26.54 -2.56 14.03
CA GLY A 15 25.22 -3.10 13.71
C GLY A 15 25.24 -3.67 12.30
N SER A 16 24.96 -4.97 12.19
CA SER A 16 24.70 -5.62 10.91
C SER A 16 23.49 -4.93 10.30
N PHE A 17 23.73 -3.99 9.38
CA PHE A 17 22.67 -3.44 8.53
C PHE A 17 21.96 -4.62 7.86
N MET A 18 20.67 -4.79 8.15
CA MET A 18 19.85 -5.74 7.43
C MET A 18 19.98 -5.37 5.95
N LYS A 19 20.56 -6.28 5.15
CA LYS A 19 20.57 -6.19 3.69
C LYS A 19 19.13 -5.99 3.23
N SER A 20 18.97 -5.27 2.12
CA SER A 20 17.71 -5.06 1.40
C SER A 20 16.68 -6.19 1.60
N ILE A 21 15.40 -5.84 1.68
CA ILE A 21 14.32 -6.83 1.77
C ILE A 21 14.43 -7.74 0.53
N ASP A 22 14.79 -9.01 0.74
CA ASP A 22 15.03 -9.99 -0.32
C ASP A 22 13.71 -10.71 -0.65
N LEU A 23 12.85 -10.00 -1.38
CA LEU A 23 11.60 -10.51 -1.92
C LEU A 23 11.60 -10.33 -3.43
N ASN A 24 11.17 -11.35 -4.15
CA ASN A 24 10.93 -11.22 -5.58
C ASN A 24 9.56 -10.58 -5.85
N ASP A 25 9.35 -10.16 -7.09
CA ASP A 25 8.14 -9.48 -7.53
C ASP A 25 6.85 -10.28 -7.29
N ASP A 26 6.91 -11.61 -7.44
CA ASP A 26 5.75 -12.50 -7.21
C ASP A 26 5.38 -12.58 -5.73
N GLN A 27 6.38 -12.63 -4.85
CA GLN A 27 6.17 -12.58 -3.41
C GLN A 27 5.59 -11.22 -2.99
N LEU A 28 6.08 -10.12 -3.57
CA LEU A 28 5.53 -8.79 -3.32
C LEU A 28 4.07 -8.69 -3.78
N MET A 29 3.74 -9.24 -4.95
CA MET A 29 2.38 -9.24 -5.47
C MET A 29 1.41 -10.05 -4.58
N GLN A 30 1.83 -11.22 -4.09
CA GLN A 30 1.02 -12.01 -3.16
C GLN A 30 0.83 -11.28 -1.81
N ILE A 31 1.89 -10.65 -1.29
CA ILE A 31 1.80 -9.83 -0.07
C ILE A 31 0.84 -8.66 -0.28
N GLN A 32 0.91 -7.99 -1.43
CA GLN A 32 0.00 -6.91 -1.75
C GLN A 32 -1.45 -7.40 -1.78
N ALA A 33 -1.75 -8.49 -2.49
CA ALA A 33 -3.10 -9.06 -2.53
C ALA A 33 -3.65 -9.36 -1.11
N SER A 34 -2.84 -9.98 -0.25
CA SER A 34 -3.21 -10.26 1.15
C SER A 34 -3.25 -9.03 2.06
N THR A 35 -2.61 -7.93 1.65
CA THR A 35 -2.71 -6.62 2.32
C THR A 35 -3.97 -5.90 1.89
N LEU A 36 -4.35 -6.01 0.62
CA LEU A 36 -5.49 -5.32 0.03
C LEU A 36 -6.83 -5.99 0.38
N TYR A 37 -6.85 -7.31 0.54
CA TYR A 37 -8.09 -8.08 0.68
C TYR A 37 -8.03 -9.07 1.84
N VAL A 38 -9.20 -9.33 2.42
CA VAL A 38 -9.38 -10.47 3.32
C VAL A 38 -9.75 -11.67 2.48
N LEU A 39 -8.89 -12.69 2.49
CA LEU A 39 -9.06 -13.91 1.70
C LEU A 39 -9.63 -15.04 2.57
N ASP A 40 -10.45 -15.90 1.98
CA ASP A 40 -10.89 -17.14 2.61
C ASP A 40 -9.84 -18.27 2.49
N GLU A 41 -10.14 -19.44 3.05
CA GLU A 41 -9.24 -20.62 3.02
C GLU A 41 -8.96 -21.15 1.61
N THR A 42 -9.81 -20.81 0.64
CA THR A 42 -9.68 -21.18 -0.78
C THR A 42 -9.01 -20.10 -1.62
N GLY A 43 -8.67 -18.95 -1.02
CA GLY A 43 -8.05 -17.80 -1.69
C GLY A 43 -9.04 -16.85 -2.36
N ARG A 44 -10.35 -16.98 -2.12
CA ARG A 44 -11.34 -16.04 -2.64
C ARG A 44 -11.40 -14.78 -1.79
N MET A 45 -11.67 -13.65 -2.43
CA MET A 45 -11.76 -12.36 -1.73
C MET A 45 -13.12 -12.20 -1.07
N ILE A 46 -13.13 -12.13 0.26
CA ILE A 46 -14.34 -11.87 1.05
C ILE A 46 -14.67 -10.37 0.98
N ARG A 47 -13.69 -9.52 1.27
CA ARG A 47 -13.85 -8.05 1.30
C ARG A 47 -12.51 -7.35 1.10
N ILE A 48 -12.55 -6.06 0.85
CA ILE A 48 -11.38 -5.19 1.00
C ILE A 48 -10.93 -5.18 2.46
N ASN A 49 -9.62 -5.19 2.69
CA ASN A 49 -9.01 -5.09 4.02
C ASN A 49 -8.92 -3.63 4.49
N GLU A 50 -10.09 -3.00 4.60
CA GLU A 50 -10.24 -1.62 5.05
C GLU A 50 -11.35 -1.56 6.11
N PRO A 51 -11.13 -0.94 7.28
CA PRO A 51 -12.11 -0.95 8.35
C PRO A 51 -13.46 -0.31 7.97
N GLY A 52 -14.53 -1.09 8.14
CA GLY A 52 -15.90 -0.67 7.83
C GLY A 52 -16.33 -0.91 6.38
N GLU A 53 -15.42 -1.33 5.50
CA GLU A 53 -15.74 -1.72 4.13
C GLU A 53 -16.08 -3.21 4.05
N THR A 54 -17.16 -3.54 3.34
CA THR A 54 -17.62 -4.92 3.16
C THR A 54 -17.47 -5.41 1.73
N ASP A 55 -17.30 -4.50 0.77
CA ASP A 55 -17.23 -4.87 -0.64
C ASP A 55 -15.82 -5.31 -1.05
N SER A 56 -15.75 -6.35 -1.87
CA SER A 56 -14.56 -6.73 -2.64
C SER A 56 -14.79 -6.48 -4.13
N PRO A 57 -13.76 -6.17 -4.92
CA PRO A 57 -13.88 -6.23 -6.38
C PRO A 57 -14.29 -7.64 -6.80
N ALA A 58 -15.01 -7.76 -7.91
CA ALA A 58 -15.38 -9.06 -8.47
C ALA A 58 -14.13 -9.87 -8.86
N LEU A 59 -13.11 -9.18 -9.37
CA LEU A 59 -11.85 -9.75 -9.83
C LEU A 59 -10.70 -8.81 -9.48
N PHE A 60 -9.60 -9.38 -8.99
CA PHE A 60 -8.31 -8.73 -8.87
C PHE A 60 -7.26 -9.61 -9.57
N ILE A 61 -6.41 -8.99 -10.39
CA ILE A 61 -5.29 -9.61 -11.07
C ILE A 61 -4.05 -8.79 -10.77
N GLY A 62 -3.09 -9.40 -10.08
CA GLY A 62 -1.74 -8.89 -9.92
C GLY A 62 -0.83 -9.45 -11.00
N LYS A 63 -0.28 -8.61 -11.89
CA LYS A 63 0.65 -9.04 -12.94
C LYS A 63 2.06 -8.55 -12.66
N THR A 64 3.00 -9.48 -12.58
CA THR A 64 4.44 -9.21 -12.52
C THR A 64 5.08 -9.42 -13.89
N HIS A 65 6.40 -9.24 -13.99
CA HIS A 65 7.12 -9.59 -15.22
C HIS A 65 6.97 -11.08 -15.59
N ASN A 66 6.93 -11.96 -14.59
CA ASN A 66 7.03 -13.41 -14.80
C ASN A 66 5.69 -14.13 -14.70
N SER A 67 4.73 -13.57 -13.95
CA SER A 67 3.51 -14.29 -13.61
C SER A 67 2.29 -13.39 -13.48
N MET A 68 1.15 -14.03 -13.23
CA MET A 68 -0.14 -13.41 -13.01
C MET A 68 -0.81 -14.12 -11.84
N HIS A 69 -1.19 -13.37 -10.82
CA HIS A 69 -1.86 -13.84 -9.61
C HIS A 69 -3.31 -13.37 -9.65
N THR A 70 -4.24 -14.31 -9.68
CA THR A 70 -5.67 -14.03 -9.87
C THR A 70 -6.44 -14.32 -8.59
N TYR A 71 -7.29 -13.39 -8.19
CA TYR A 71 -8.13 -13.49 -7.01
C TYR A 71 -9.56 -13.09 -7.39
N ILE A 72 -10.52 -13.94 -7.04
CA ILE A 72 -11.94 -13.80 -7.42
C ILE A 72 -12.76 -13.62 -6.15
N SER A 73 -13.75 -12.73 -6.16
CA SER A 73 -14.61 -12.54 -4.98
C SER A 73 -15.41 -13.79 -4.64
N ASP A 74 -15.61 -14.06 -3.35
CA ASP A 74 -16.46 -15.12 -2.82
C ASP A 74 -17.94 -14.99 -3.23
N ARG A 75 -18.36 -13.78 -3.64
CA ARG A 75 -19.72 -13.49 -4.10
C ARG A 75 -20.02 -14.05 -5.49
N LEU A 76 -18.99 -14.30 -6.32
CA LEU A 76 -19.20 -14.83 -7.66
C LEU A 76 -19.54 -16.33 -7.61
N PRO A 77 -20.56 -16.81 -8.34
CA PRO A 77 -20.83 -18.24 -8.44
C PRO A 77 -19.62 -19.02 -8.97
N GLU A 78 -19.46 -20.27 -8.52
CA GLU A 78 -18.34 -21.13 -8.92
C GLU A 78 -18.20 -21.25 -10.44
N ALA A 79 -19.32 -21.42 -11.16
CA ALA A 79 -19.32 -21.49 -12.62
C ALA A 79 -18.71 -20.24 -13.30
N ILE A 80 -18.90 -19.05 -12.72
CA ILE A 80 -18.29 -17.81 -13.24
C ILE A 80 -16.80 -17.77 -12.88
N ALA A 81 -16.42 -18.23 -11.68
CA ALA A 81 -15.03 -18.29 -11.27
C ALA A 81 -14.22 -19.28 -12.12
N GLU A 82 -14.77 -20.46 -12.40
CA GLU A 82 -14.19 -21.45 -13.31
C GLU A 82 -14.01 -20.87 -14.72
N GLU A 83 -15.04 -20.21 -15.27
CA GLU A 83 -14.95 -19.57 -16.58
C GLU A 83 -13.86 -18.49 -16.61
N LEU A 84 -13.76 -17.66 -15.56
CA LEU A 84 -12.68 -16.67 -15.45
C LEU A 84 -11.29 -17.34 -15.45
N ASN A 85 -11.11 -18.40 -14.65
CA ASN A 85 -9.83 -19.11 -14.57
C ASN A 85 -9.42 -19.76 -15.90
N ASP A 86 -10.38 -20.30 -16.66
CA ASP A 86 -10.12 -20.89 -17.98
C ASP A 86 -9.61 -19.85 -19.00
N HIS A 87 -10.00 -18.60 -18.82
CA HIS A 87 -9.69 -17.50 -19.72
C HIS A 87 -8.48 -16.66 -19.29
N ILE A 88 -8.18 -16.59 -17.98
CA ILE A 88 -7.05 -15.85 -17.42
C ILE A 88 -5.79 -16.73 -17.49
N LYS A 89 -5.12 -16.75 -18.65
CA LYS A 89 -3.89 -17.54 -18.87
C LYS A 89 -2.60 -16.72 -18.76
N SER A 90 -2.25 -15.99 -19.81
CA SER A 90 -1.00 -15.21 -19.90
C SER A 90 -1.21 -13.74 -20.23
N SER A 91 -2.44 -13.37 -20.61
CA SER A 91 -2.82 -12.01 -21.00
C SER A 91 -4.18 -11.65 -20.42
N ILE A 92 -4.39 -10.35 -20.19
CA ILE A 92 -5.63 -9.80 -19.67
C ILE A 92 -6.44 -9.28 -20.85
N ASN A 93 -7.52 -9.99 -21.20
CA ASN A 93 -8.51 -9.49 -22.16
C ASN A 93 -9.67 -8.84 -21.39
N ILE A 94 -9.57 -7.52 -21.20
CA ILE A 94 -10.50 -6.74 -20.37
C ILE A 94 -11.95 -6.90 -20.85
N VAL A 95 -12.21 -6.87 -22.16
CA VAL A 95 -13.56 -6.94 -22.72
C VAL A 95 -14.21 -8.27 -22.35
N MET A 96 -13.51 -9.38 -22.59
CA MET A 96 -13.99 -10.72 -22.27
C MET A 96 -14.19 -10.92 -20.76
N LEU A 97 -13.29 -10.39 -19.92
CA LEU A 97 -13.47 -10.45 -18.45
C LEU A 97 -14.71 -9.67 -17.99
N CYS A 98 -14.95 -8.50 -18.56
CA CYS A 98 -16.16 -7.72 -18.31
C CYS A 98 -17.42 -8.44 -18.78
N GLU A 99 -17.38 -9.11 -19.94
CA GLU A 99 -18.51 -9.91 -20.45
C GLU A 99 -18.84 -11.07 -19.53
N ILE A 100 -17.83 -11.81 -19.04
CA ILE A 100 -18.01 -12.94 -18.12
C ILE A 100 -18.60 -12.47 -16.79
N ILE A 101 -18.00 -11.43 -16.17
CA ILE A 101 -18.47 -10.86 -14.90
C ILE A 101 -19.88 -10.25 -15.07
N GLY A 102 -20.14 -9.64 -16.22
CA GLY A 102 -21.43 -9.05 -16.59
C GLY A 102 -22.61 -10.02 -16.61
N LYS A 103 -22.34 -11.34 -16.69
CA LYS A 103 -23.37 -12.38 -16.53
C LYS A 103 -23.92 -12.46 -15.10
N TYR A 104 -23.15 -11.99 -14.12
CA TYR A 104 -23.49 -12.01 -12.69
C TYR A 104 -24.01 -10.66 -12.19
N SER A 105 -23.25 -9.59 -12.40
CA SER A 105 -23.64 -8.22 -12.03
C SER A 105 -23.04 -7.22 -13.01
N ALA A 106 -23.67 -6.06 -13.15
CA ALA A 106 -23.20 -5.01 -14.04
C ALA A 106 -21.80 -4.53 -13.61
N VAL A 107 -20.88 -4.42 -14.56
CA VAL A 107 -19.55 -3.88 -14.31
C VAL A 107 -19.66 -2.39 -14.01
N LYS A 108 -19.20 -1.99 -12.82
CA LYS A 108 -19.23 -0.61 -12.33
C LYS A 108 -17.96 0.15 -12.70
N ASN A 109 -16.79 -0.47 -12.51
CA ASN A 109 -15.52 0.16 -12.82
C ASN A 109 -14.43 -0.87 -13.17
N VAL A 110 -13.49 -0.45 -13.99
CA VAL A 110 -12.24 -1.17 -14.25
C VAL A 110 -11.09 -0.27 -13.82
N TRP A 111 -10.23 -0.78 -12.95
CA TRP A 111 -9.06 -0.07 -12.47
C TRP A 111 -7.80 -0.80 -12.90
N ILE A 112 -6.77 -0.05 -13.31
CA ILE A 112 -5.46 -0.60 -13.65
C ILE A 112 -4.34 0.38 -13.30
N GLY A 113 -3.24 -0.14 -12.75
CA GLY A 113 -2.17 0.73 -12.30
C GLY A 113 -0.91 0.02 -11.82
N PRO A 114 0.24 0.70 -11.81
CA PRO A 114 1.48 0.13 -11.30
C PRO A 114 1.46 -0.04 -9.78
N ALA A 115 2.20 -1.05 -9.33
CA ALA A 115 2.45 -1.34 -7.93
C ALA A 115 3.95 -1.27 -7.60
N TYR A 116 4.24 -0.67 -6.45
CA TYR A 116 5.57 -0.35 -6.00
C TYR A 116 5.76 -0.73 -4.54
N ALA A 117 6.99 -1.07 -4.17
CA ALA A 117 7.38 -1.36 -2.80
C ALA A 117 8.64 -0.58 -2.43
N TYR A 118 8.79 -0.25 -1.15
CA TYR A 118 10.06 0.23 -0.62
C TYR A 118 10.87 -0.92 -0.01
N LEU A 119 12.01 -1.26 -0.61
CA LEU A 119 12.80 -2.46 -0.26
C LEU A 119 14.11 -2.17 0.48
N HIS A 120 14.34 -0.91 0.85
CA HIS A 120 15.52 -0.52 1.60
C HIS A 120 15.22 -0.45 3.10
N SER A 121 16.21 -0.84 3.92
CA SER A 121 16.12 -0.78 5.39
C SER A 121 16.24 0.64 5.95
N ILE A 122 16.75 1.57 5.14
CA ILE A 122 16.92 2.99 5.51
C ILE A 122 15.85 3.77 4.74
N PRO A 123 14.98 4.56 5.40
CA PRO A 123 13.95 5.32 4.71
C PRO A 123 14.54 6.46 3.86
N PRO A 124 13.79 6.98 2.87
CA PRO A 124 14.23 8.15 2.10
C PRO A 124 14.41 9.37 3.01
N SER A 125 15.52 10.09 2.85
CA SER A 125 15.75 11.33 3.60
C SER A 125 15.08 12.51 2.88
N MET A 126 14.00 13.02 3.47
CA MET A 126 13.30 14.24 3.05
C MET A 126 12.86 15.03 4.29
N GLU A 127 13.83 15.46 5.10
CA GLU A 127 13.57 16.23 6.31
C GLU A 127 12.88 17.55 5.99
N ASP A 128 11.84 17.84 6.75
CA ASP A 128 11.09 19.10 6.72
C ASP A 128 10.37 19.24 8.05
N GLU A 129 10.57 20.36 8.75
CA GLU A 129 10.00 20.62 10.07
C GLU A 129 8.46 20.68 10.05
N GLN A 130 7.86 20.92 8.88
CA GLN A 130 6.41 20.90 8.70
C GLN A 130 5.84 19.49 8.56
N VAL A 131 6.68 18.47 8.38
CA VAL A 131 6.24 17.07 8.29
C VAL A 131 6.23 16.43 9.67
N MET A 132 5.05 15.98 10.11
CA MET A 132 4.88 15.36 11.41
C MET A 132 3.96 14.14 11.39
N VAL A 133 4.18 13.25 12.36
CA VAL A 133 3.26 12.13 12.62
C VAL A 133 2.02 12.68 13.32
N ILE A 134 0.85 12.32 12.81
CA ILE A 134 -0.44 12.66 13.39
C ILE A 134 -0.86 11.57 14.38
N ASN A 135 -1.27 11.99 15.57
CA ASN A 135 -1.77 11.18 16.67
C ASN A 135 -2.91 11.94 17.37
N GLU A 136 -3.44 11.37 18.44
CA GLU A 136 -4.59 11.94 19.18
C GLU A 136 -4.36 13.39 19.65
N ASN A 137 -3.12 13.77 20.00
CA ASN A 137 -2.81 15.10 20.54
C ASN A 137 -2.83 16.21 19.48
N ASN A 138 -2.59 15.88 18.21
CA ASN A 138 -2.55 16.84 17.09
C ASN A 138 -3.58 16.54 16.00
N ALA A 139 -4.49 15.58 16.22
CA ALA A 139 -5.53 15.18 15.27
C ALA A 139 -6.45 16.34 14.83
N HIS A 140 -6.62 17.35 15.67
CA HIS A 140 -7.39 18.55 15.36
C HIS A 140 -6.90 19.27 14.08
N MET A 141 -5.62 19.11 13.71
CA MET A 141 -5.04 19.67 12.48
C MET A 141 -5.59 19.03 11.20
N LEU A 142 -6.25 17.87 11.28
CA LEU A 142 -6.91 17.21 10.15
C LEU A 142 -8.27 17.83 9.82
N SER A 143 -8.92 18.48 10.79
CA SER A 143 -10.36 18.80 10.76
C SER A 143 -10.82 19.66 9.57
N ARG A 144 -9.91 20.41 8.95
CA ARG A 144 -10.26 21.27 7.81
C ARG A 144 -10.33 20.52 6.47
N HIS A 145 -9.44 19.55 6.25
CA HIS A 145 -9.22 18.95 4.94
C HIS A 145 -9.32 17.42 4.94
N PHE A 146 -9.21 16.79 6.11
CA PHE A 146 -9.14 15.34 6.32
C PHE A 146 -9.96 14.93 7.56
N ASP A 147 -11.10 15.59 7.78
CA ASP A 147 -11.98 15.40 8.94
C ASP A 147 -12.41 13.94 9.12
N HIS A 148 -12.64 13.20 8.03
CA HIS A 148 -12.99 11.78 8.03
C HIS A 148 -11.98 10.90 8.79
N LEU A 149 -10.71 11.31 8.90
CA LEU A 149 -9.69 10.57 9.65
C LEU A 149 -9.69 10.88 11.15
N THR A 150 -10.29 11.99 11.59
CA THR A 150 -10.21 12.43 13.00
C THR A 150 -10.79 11.41 13.98
N LEU A 151 -11.85 10.69 13.59
CA LEU A 151 -12.50 9.66 14.41
C LEU A 151 -11.96 8.25 14.14
N LYS A 152 -11.09 8.09 13.14
CA LYS A 152 -10.60 6.80 12.64
C LYS A 152 -9.06 6.71 12.65
N LEU A 153 -8.40 7.50 13.50
CA LEU A 153 -6.94 7.59 13.50
C LEU A 153 -6.29 6.22 13.61
N THR A 154 -6.72 5.41 14.58
CA THR A 154 -6.16 4.09 14.91
C THR A 154 -6.25 3.10 13.75
N GLU A 155 -7.28 3.23 12.91
CA GLU A 155 -7.51 2.40 11.72
C GLU A 155 -6.50 2.72 10.59
N HIS A 156 -5.93 3.92 10.60
CA HIS A 156 -5.09 4.44 9.51
C HIS A 156 -3.64 4.75 9.92
N LEU A 157 -3.21 4.36 11.12
CA LEU A 157 -1.83 4.59 11.58
C LEU A 157 -0.79 3.75 10.80
N PRO A 158 0.43 4.27 10.58
CA PRO A 158 0.84 5.64 10.86
C PRO A 158 0.20 6.63 9.89
N ILE A 159 -0.11 7.82 10.41
CA ILE A 159 -0.57 8.97 9.62
C ILE A 159 0.52 10.04 9.67
N VAL A 160 0.93 10.56 8.52
CA VAL A 160 1.92 11.62 8.41
C VAL A 160 1.33 12.78 7.63
N GLY A 161 1.39 13.98 8.21
CA GLY A 161 0.88 15.21 7.62
C GLY A 161 1.98 16.23 7.37
N TYR A 162 1.82 17.01 6.30
CA TYR A 162 2.51 18.28 6.09
C TYR A 162 1.62 19.40 6.63
N VAL A 163 2.10 20.11 7.65
CA VAL A 163 1.33 21.12 8.38
C VAL A 163 1.65 22.51 7.87
N TRP A 164 0.64 23.21 7.37
CA TRP A 164 0.72 24.60 6.96
C TRP A 164 -0.37 25.39 7.69
N ASP A 165 0.04 26.47 8.37
CA ASP A 165 -0.88 27.34 9.13
C ASP A 165 -1.78 26.56 10.12
N GLY A 166 -1.17 25.61 10.84
CA GLY A 166 -1.86 24.77 11.83
C GLY A 166 -2.80 23.72 11.25
N GLN A 167 -2.79 23.49 9.93
CA GLN A 167 -3.64 22.51 9.26
C GLN A 167 -2.82 21.54 8.42
N VAL A 168 -3.25 20.28 8.34
CA VAL A 168 -2.65 19.32 7.42
C VAL A 168 -3.13 19.62 5.99
N VAL A 169 -2.18 19.83 5.06
CA VAL A 169 -2.46 20.15 3.64
C VAL A 169 -1.96 19.08 2.68
N SER A 170 -1.12 18.16 3.15
CA SER A 170 -0.76 16.92 2.46
C SER A 170 -0.64 15.81 3.49
N LEU A 171 -1.09 14.60 3.16
CA LEU A 171 -1.17 13.50 4.09
C LEU A 171 -0.84 12.18 3.42
N CYS A 172 -0.05 11.34 4.09
CA CYS A 172 0.13 9.94 3.77
C CYS A 172 -0.27 9.10 4.99
N CYS A 173 -1.23 8.19 4.84
CA CYS A 173 -1.65 7.28 5.90
C CYS A 173 -1.68 5.83 5.41
N SER A 174 -1.97 4.90 6.33
CA SER A 174 -2.18 3.49 5.99
C SER A 174 -3.60 3.28 5.51
N ALA A 175 -3.78 2.93 4.24
CA ALA A 175 -5.07 2.54 3.69
C ALA A 175 -5.47 1.15 4.19
N ARG A 176 -4.53 0.22 4.10
CA ARG A 176 -4.74 -1.22 4.37
C ARG A 176 -3.50 -1.78 5.03
N ILE A 177 -3.70 -2.64 6.02
CA ILE A 177 -2.64 -3.11 6.92
C ILE A 177 -2.73 -4.63 7.05
N SER A 178 -1.63 -5.31 6.80
CA SER A 178 -1.43 -6.72 7.15
C SER A 178 -0.34 -6.87 8.22
N ASP A 179 -0.05 -8.11 8.60
CA ASP A 179 1.12 -8.45 9.41
C ASP A 179 2.44 -8.15 8.68
N ARG A 180 2.46 -8.30 7.35
CA ARG A 180 3.67 -8.17 6.53
C ARG A 180 3.86 -6.79 5.90
N ALA A 181 2.79 -6.08 5.60
CA ALA A 181 2.87 -4.87 4.78
C ALA A 181 1.77 -3.85 5.09
N THR A 182 1.99 -2.64 4.60
CA THR A 182 1.06 -1.52 4.71
C THR A 182 0.94 -0.85 3.36
N GLU A 183 -0.29 -0.68 2.86
CA GLU A 183 -0.57 0.06 1.62
C GLU A 183 -0.80 1.55 1.93
N ALA A 184 -0.14 2.43 1.18
CA ALA A 184 -0.28 3.87 1.33
C ALA A 184 -1.63 4.42 0.81
N SER A 185 -2.21 5.37 1.54
CA SER A 185 -3.18 6.34 1.01
C SER A 185 -2.56 7.73 1.07
N LEU A 186 -2.54 8.43 -0.06
CA LEU A 186 -1.90 9.72 -0.22
C LEU A 186 -2.89 10.75 -0.77
N SER A 187 -2.96 11.90 -0.12
CA SER A 187 -3.77 13.02 -0.61
C SER A 187 -3.09 14.35 -0.33
N THR A 188 -3.22 15.29 -1.28
CA THR A 188 -2.74 16.66 -1.16
C THR A 188 -3.87 17.60 -1.59
N VAL A 189 -4.17 18.58 -0.72
CA VAL A 189 -5.14 19.65 -0.99
C VAL A 189 -4.77 20.36 -2.29
N GLU A 190 -5.76 20.64 -3.13
CA GLU A 190 -5.56 21.09 -4.51
C GLU A 190 -4.61 22.29 -4.63
N ASP A 191 -4.82 23.33 -3.83
CA ASP A 191 -4.01 24.55 -3.80
C ASP A 191 -2.53 24.32 -3.39
N PHE A 192 -2.23 23.17 -2.77
CA PHE A 192 -0.91 22.80 -2.28
C PHE A 192 -0.19 21.78 -3.17
N ARG A 193 -0.83 21.33 -4.27
CA ARG A 193 -0.23 20.41 -5.24
C ARG A 193 0.92 21.06 -6.00
N GLY A 194 1.78 20.24 -6.61
CA GLY A 194 2.94 20.70 -7.39
C GLY A 194 4.13 21.22 -6.57
N ARG A 195 4.06 21.18 -5.23
CA ARG A 195 5.11 21.70 -4.32
C ARG A 195 6.00 20.60 -3.71
N GLY A 196 5.84 19.36 -4.16
CA GLY A 196 6.61 18.21 -3.67
C GLY A 196 6.27 17.72 -2.26
N LEU A 197 5.17 18.20 -1.66
CA LEU A 197 4.75 17.84 -0.29
C LEU A 197 4.42 16.36 -0.15
N ALA A 198 3.73 15.80 -1.14
CA ALA A 198 3.38 14.39 -1.21
C ALA A 198 4.58 13.46 -0.99
N ALA A 199 5.69 13.71 -1.67
CA ALA A 199 6.90 12.90 -1.50
C ALA A 199 7.48 13.02 -0.08
N LYS A 200 7.43 14.20 0.54
CA LYS A 200 7.93 14.40 1.91
C LYS A 200 7.12 13.62 2.94
N VAL A 201 5.79 13.69 2.86
CA VAL A 201 4.92 12.94 3.79
C VAL A 201 5.02 11.43 3.56
N THR A 202 5.11 10.97 2.31
CA THR A 202 5.29 9.55 1.99
C THR A 202 6.66 9.04 2.44
N ALA A 203 7.75 9.82 2.31
CA ALA A 203 9.08 9.44 2.81
C ALA A 203 9.07 9.19 4.32
N LYS A 204 8.46 10.11 5.08
CA LYS A 204 8.34 9.96 6.53
C LYS A 204 7.41 8.80 6.90
N TRP A 205 6.30 8.63 6.19
CA TRP A 205 5.39 7.48 6.39
C TRP A 205 6.09 6.14 6.15
N ILE A 206 6.90 6.01 5.09
CA ILE A 206 7.76 4.85 4.84
C ILE A 206 8.62 4.55 6.07
N GLY A 207 9.25 5.58 6.65
CA GLY A 207 10.04 5.42 7.88
C GLY A 207 9.23 4.91 9.07
N GLU A 208 8.00 5.37 9.27
CA GLU A 208 7.13 4.88 10.35
C GLU A 208 6.65 3.43 10.11
N VAL A 209 6.35 3.06 8.86
CA VAL A 209 5.99 1.67 8.51
C VAL A 209 7.16 0.72 8.72
N LEU A 210 8.38 1.11 8.31
CA LEU A 210 9.59 0.30 8.53
C LEU A 210 9.87 0.06 10.02
N LYS A 211 9.62 1.05 10.90
CA LYS A 211 9.75 0.87 12.37
C LYS A 211 8.78 -0.17 12.93
N GLN A 212 7.65 -0.40 12.25
CA GLN A 212 6.68 -1.44 12.61
C GLN A 212 7.06 -2.82 12.04
N GLY A 213 8.19 -2.94 11.32
CA GLY A 213 8.63 -4.19 10.72
C GLY A 213 7.82 -4.61 9.48
N ARG A 214 7.08 -3.67 8.87
CA ARG A 214 6.23 -3.91 7.70
C ARG A 214 6.85 -3.37 6.43
N ILE A 215 6.46 -3.93 5.29
CA ILE A 215 6.83 -3.46 3.95
C ILE A 215 5.91 -2.30 3.55
N PRO A 216 6.44 -1.11 3.23
CA PRO A 216 5.65 -0.03 2.65
C PRO A 216 5.32 -0.36 1.19
N LEU A 217 4.03 -0.49 0.90
CA LEU A 217 3.48 -0.69 -0.43
C LEU A 217 2.80 0.59 -0.93
N TYR A 218 2.84 0.77 -2.24
CA TYR A 218 2.29 1.93 -2.90
C TYR A 218 1.78 1.51 -4.28
N SER A 219 0.51 1.73 -4.56
CA SER A 219 -0.09 1.53 -5.87
C SER A 219 -0.82 2.79 -6.31
N THR A 220 -0.98 2.96 -7.61
CA THR A 220 -1.73 4.08 -8.18
C THR A 220 -2.18 3.76 -9.58
N SER A 221 -3.14 4.49 -10.15
CA SER A 221 -3.60 4.25 -11.52
C SER A 221 -2.57 4.72 -12.57
N TRP A 222 -2.63 4.12 -13.77
CA TRP A 222 -1.74 4.52 -14.88
C TRP A 222 -1.89 5.97 -15.33
N ASP A 223 -3.06 6.58 -15.14
CA ASP A 223 -3.33 7.98 -15.44
C ASP A 223 -2.91 8.94 -14.31
N ASN A 224 -2.61 8.45 -13.10
CA ASN A 224 -2.13 9.26 -11.99
C ASN A 224 -0.61 9.46 -12.05
N LEU A 225 -0.18 10.27 -13.01
CA LEU A 225 1.23 10.62 -13.21
C LEU A 225 1.87 11.31 -11.99
N ASN A 226 1.07 11.98 -11.15
CA ASN A 226 1.58 12.66 -9.97
C ASN A 226 2.03 11.67 -8.89
N SER A 227 1.22 10.65 -8.60
CA SER A 227 1.57 9.57 -7.67
C SER A 227 2.73 8.72 -8.20
N GLN A 228 2.77 8.44 -9.51
CA GLN A 228 3.90 7.74 -10.11
C GLN A 228 5.22 8.52 -9.96
N ARG A 229 5.19 9.86 -10.11
CA ARG A 229 6.37 10.71 -9.85
C ARG A 229 6.81 10.68 -8.39
N VAL A 230 5.87 10.54 -7.44
CA VAL A 230 6.21 10.34 -6.02
C VAL A 230 6.96 9.03 -5.84
N ALA A 231 6.44 7.93 -6.39
CA ALA A 231 7.09 6.62 -6.34
C ALA A 231 8.51 6.66 -6.93
N GLN A 232 8.67 7.29 -8.10
CA GLN A 232 9.99 7.47 -8.74
C GLN A 232 10.94 8.32 -7.89
N LYS A 233 10.48 9.47 -7.37
CA LYS A 233 11.31 10.38 -6.58
C LYS A 233 11.82 9.74 -5.29
N LEU A 234 11.03 8.85 -4.71
CA LEU A 234 11.37 8.13 -3.49
C LEU A 234 12.14 6.82 -3.75
N GLY A 235 12.37 6.47 -5.03
CA GLY A 235 13.10 5.26 -5.41
C GLY A 235 12.36 3.97 -5.04
N LEU A 236 11.03 3.97 -5.11
CA LEU A 236 10.27 2.73 -4.89
C LEU A 236 10.51 1.77 -6.06
N HIS A 237 10.63 0.48 -5.72
CA HIS A 237 10.82 -0.62 -6.66
C HIS A 237 9.50 -0.97 -7.33
N PRO A 238 9.35 -0.81 -8.66
CA PRO A 238 8.18 -1.32 -9.37
C PRO A 238 8.28 -2.85 -9.49
N TYR A 239 7.29 -3.57 -8.96
CA TYR A 239 7.25 -5.04 -9.03
C TYR A 239 6.12 -5.58 -9.92
N GLY A 240 5.18 -4.73 -10.33
CA GLY A 240 4.10 -5.18 -11.19
C GLY A 240 3.04 -4.13 -11.43
N MET A 241 1.87 -4.61 -11.81
CA MET A 241 0.65 -3.82 -11.93
C MET A 241 -0.52 -4.61 -11.36
N ASP A 242 -1.52 -3.87 -10.92
CA ASP A 242 -2.75 -4.46 -10.43
C ASP A 242 -3.89 -4.04 -11.35
N PHE A 243 -4.82 -4.96 -11.52
CA PHE A 243 -5.99 -4.80 -12.33
C PHE A 243 -7.18 -5.29 -11.52
N ASN A 244 -8.24 -4.49 -11.40
CA ASN A 244 -9.45 -4.95 -10.73
C ASN A 244 -10.71 -4.52 -11.47
N ILE A 245 -11.75 -5.34 -11.33
CA ILE A 245 -13.09 -5.07 -11.84
C ILE A 245 -14.04 -5.04 -10.64
N THR A 246 -14.76 -3.94 -10.47
CA THR A 246 -15.83 -3.83 -9.49
C THR A 246 -17.19 -3.89 -10.18
N VAL A 247 -18.18 -4.39 -9.45
CA VAL A 247 -19.57 -4.54 -9.93
C VAL A 247 -20.53 -3.71 -9.08
N GLU A 248 -21.76 -3.53 -9.56
CA GLU A 248 -22.88 -2.96 -8.81
C GLU A 248 -23.34 -3.87 -7.65
#